data_AF-A0A830HCA4-F1
#
_entry.id   AF-A0A830HCA4-F1
#
_cell.length_a   1.000
_cell.length_b   1.000
_cell.length_c   1.000
_cell.angle_alpha   90.00
_cell.angle_beta   90.00
_cell.angle_gamma   90.00
#
_symmetry.space_group_name_H-M   'P 1'
#
loop_
_entity.id
_entity.type
_entity.pdbx_description
1 polymer ?
#
loop_
_entity_poly.entity_id
_entity_poly.type
_entity_poly.pdbx_seq_one_letter_code
_entity_poly.pdbx_strand_id
1 'polypeptide(L)'
;MKIAGADRYNDALLADLEANVQRQASMEATFDTNANYALLRHYLTAGAFHTANQTTSAAHTTARILVLALMRLPEPHFNLALAILPGPVQATPTIAGLAEAAHALETARFADFWTTIGAGADAATHPVAAAALSVPGFEDAVRRYALDVVALAYTKAPKEVVAEATHLNGADLEAYIAKHRPTWRSESDGFVIPQADDAAARNSADAGGIGVAQLAPFLTA
;
A
#
# COMPACT_ATOMS: atom_id res chain seq x y z
N MET A 1 5.44 17.32 -8.61
CA MET A 1 6.56 18.27 -8.74
C MET A 1 7.55 17.64 -9.72
N LYS A 2 7.95 18.30 -10.82
CA LYS A 2 8.88 17.65 -11.77
C LYS A 2 10.32 17.80 -11.27
N ILE A 3 10.91 16.72 -10.76
CA ILE A 3 12.32 16.69 -10.33
C ILE A 3 13.13 15.87 -11.34
N ALA A 4 14.15 16.48 -11.93
CA ALA A 4 15.01 15.84 -12.93
C ALA A 4 16.50 16.02 -12.60
N GLY A 5 17.30 14.99 -12.89
CA GLY A 5 18.76 15.08 -12.84
C GLY A 5 19.32 15.44 -11.45
N ALA A 6 20.18 16.47 -11.42
CA ALA A 6 20.93 16.92 -10.26
C ALA A 6 20.04 17.55 -9.16
N ASP A 7 18.84 18.01 -9.51
CA ASP A 7 17.91 18.64 -8.55
C ASP A 7 17.46 17.69 -7.44
N ARG A 8 17.61 16.38 -7.64
CA ARG A 8 17.30 15.34 -6.64
C ARG A 8 18.16 15.42 -5.37
N TYR A 9 19.30 16.11 -5.43
CA TYR A 9 20.25 16.26 -4.34
C TYR A 9 20.42 17.73 -3.92
N ASN A 10 19.54 18.62 -4.36
CA ASN A 10 19.60 20.02 -3.99
C ASN A 10 18.95 20.25 -2.62
N ASP A 11 19.74 20.62 -1.61
CA ASP A 11 19.27 20.91 -0.25
C ASP A 11 18.28 22.09 -0.21
N ALA A 12 18.34 23.02 -1.18
CA ALA A 12 17.40 24.13 -1.28
C ALA A 12 15.97 23.66 -1.58
N LEU A 13 15.80 22.45 -2.13
CA LEU A 13 14.49 21.87 -2.46
C LEU A 13 13.90 21.04 -1.31
N LEU A 14 14.60 20.89 -0.18
CA LEU A 14 14.14 20.05 0.92
C LEU A 14 12.79 20.54 1.48
N ALA A 15 12.64 21.84 1.70
CA ALA A 15 11.41 22.43 2.20
C ALA A 15 10.23 22.23 1.22
N ASP A 16 10.50 22.35 -0.09
CA ASP A 16 9.50 22.14 -1.13
C ASP A 16 9.06 20.67 -1.23
N LEU A 17 10.02 19.75 -1.05
CA LEU A 17 9.77 18.30 -1.01
C LEU A 17 8.89 17.93 0.19
N GLU A 18 9.21 18.44 1.38
CA GLU A 18 8.42 18.22 2.59
C GLU A 18 7.00 18.80 2.44
N ALA A 19 6.87 20.02 1.92
CA ALA A 19 5.59 20.62 1.60
C ALA A 19 4.80 19.82 0.56
N ASN A 20 5.48 19.21 -0.42
CA ASN A 20 4.85 18.35 -1.41
C ASN A 20 4.33 17.04 -0.79
N VAL A 21 5.03 16.45 0.18
CA VAL A 21 4.51 15.30 0.94
C VAL A 21 3.32 15.72 1.80
N GLN A 22 3.37 16.89 2.43
CA GLN A 22 2.25 17.41 3.21
C GLN A 22 0.99 17.58 2.34
N ARG A 23 1.12 18.15 1.13
CA ARG A 23 0.02 18.27 0.17
C ARG A 23 -0.51 16.92 -0.32
N GLN A 24 0.37 15.92 -0.46
CA GLN A 24 -0.06 14.55 -0.76
C GLN A 24 -0.84 13.95 0.41
N ALA A 25 -0.36 14.15 1.64
CA ALA A 25 -1.02 13.66 2.84
C ALA A 25 -2.37 14.33 3.09
N SER A 26 -2.58 15.60 2.70
CA SER A 26 -3.88 16.28 2.77
C SER A 26 -4.80 15.98 1.58
N MET A 27 -4.42 15.09 0.67
CA MET A 27 -5.15 14.77 -0.56
C MET A 27 -5.30 15.94 -1.55
N GLU A 28 -4.49 16.99 -1.42
CA GLU A 28 -4.44 18.14 -2.35
C GLU A 28 -3.58 17.86 -3.60
N ALA A 29 -2.66 16.89 -3.51
CA ALA A 29 -1.75 16.52 -4.59
C ALA A 29 -1.76 15.01 -4.82
N THR A 30 -1.48 14.61 -6.07
CA THR A 30 -1.28 13.21 -6.43
C THR A 30 0.07 12.72 -5.93
N PHE A 31 0.18 11.41 -5.73
CA PHE A 31 1.42 10.82 -5.24
C PHE A 31 2.54 10.89 -6.25
N ASP A 32 3.68 11.37 -5.77
CA ASP A 32 4.85 11.62 -6.58
C ASP A 32 6.00 10.73 -6.08
N THR A 33 6.07 9.53 -6.65
CA THR A 33 7.07 8.51 -6.28
C THR A 33 8.50 9.07 -6.38
N ASN A 34 8.79 9.83 -7.43
CA ASN A 34 10.13 10.38 -7.66
C ASN A 34 10.50 11.43 -6.62
N ALA A 35 9.57 12.35 -6.30
CA ALA A 35 9.80 13.35 -5.26
C ALA A 35 9.93 12.71 -3.88
N ASN A 36 9.09 11.72 -3.57
CA ASN A 36 9.12 11.02 -2.28
C ASN A 36 10.44 10.26 -2.09
N TYR A 37 10.92 9.55 -3.12
CA TYR A 37 12.20 8.84 -3.03
C TYR A 37 13.40 9.78 -3.01
N ALA A 38 13.34 10.93 -3.70
CA ALA A 38 14.36 11.96 -3.58
C ALA A 38 14.45 12.49 -2.15
N LEU A 39 13.30 12.74 -1.50
CA LEU A 39 13.26 13.18 -0.10
C LEU A 39 13.84 12.15 0.88
N LEU A 40 13.47 10.87 0.74
CA LEU A 40 14.01 9.81 1.60
C LEU A 40 15.54 9.67 1.45
N ARG A 41 16.04 9.77 0.21
CA ARG A 41 17.49 9.77 -0.07
C ARG A 41 18.18 10.97 0.53
N HIS A 42 17.55 12.14 0.48
CA HIS A 42 18.05 13.36 1.11
C HIS A 42 18.17 13.23 2.62
N TYR A 43 17.16 12.67 3.30
CA TYR A 43 17.24 12.41 4.74
C TYR A 43 18.39 11.45 5.10
N LEU A 44 18.69 10.48 4.23
CA LEU A 44 19.83 9.58 4.39
C LEU A 44 21.18 10.33 4.24
N THR A 45 21.33 11.17 3.21
CA THR A 45 22.60 11.86 2.92
C THR A 45 22.88 13.02 3.88
N ALA A 46 21.86 13.77 4.27
CA ALA A 46 21.98 14.90 5.20
C ALA A 46 22.15 14.45 6.67
N GLY A 47 22.06 13.15 6.96
CA GLY A 47 22.15 12.62 8.31
C GLY A 47 20.97 13.04 9.21
N ALA A 48 19.82 13.39 8.63
CA ALA A 48 18.65 13.93 9.33
C ALA A 48 18.09 12.99 10.41
N PHE A 49 18.42 11.69 10.34
CA PHE A 49 18.03 10.71 11.35
C PHE A 49 18.95 10.67 12.59
N HIS A 50 20.11 11.35 12.56
CA HIS A 50 21.10 11.34 13.65
C HIS A 50 20.98 12.56 14.59
N THR A 51 20.30 13.63 14.17
CA THR A 51 20.16 14.87 14.94
C THR A 51 18.80 14.94 15.62
N ALA A 52 18.78 14.92 16.96
CA ALA A 52 17.56 14.71 17.76
C ALA A 52 16.33 15.59 17.40
N ASN A 53 16.54 16.82 16.90
CA ASN A 53 15.45 17.72 16.50
C ASN A 53 14.93 17.45 15.07
N GLN A 54 15.81 17.11 14.12
CA GLN A 54 15.42 16.76 12.75
C GLN A 54 14.94 15.31 12.64
N THR A 55 15.39 14.43 13.54
CA THR A 55 14.94 13.03 13.63
C THR A 55 13.42 12.95 13.76
N THR A 56 12.79 13.83 14.55
CA THR A 56 11.34 13.81 14.76
C THR A 56 10.57 14.21 13.49
N SER A 57 10.92 15.32 12.85
CA SER A 57 10.24 15.78 11.63
C SER A 57 10.45 14.80 10.46
N ALA A 58 11.71 14.39 10.23
CA ALA A 58 12.04 13.46 9.16
C ALA A 58 11.38 12.08 9.37
N ALA A 59 11.29 11.60 10.62
CA ALA A 59 10.58 10.36 10.93
C ALA A 59 9.08 10.47 10.64
N HIS A 60 8.42 11.57 11.03
CA HIS A 60 7.00 11.77 10.71
C HIS A 60 6.74 11.85 9.21
N THR A 61 7.56 12.60 8.47
CA THR A 61 7.44 12.70 7.01
C THR A 61 7.71 11.36 6.33
N THR A 62 8.69 10.60 6.82
CA THR A 62 8.98 9.25 6.34
C THR A 62 7.79 8.31 6.57
N ALA A 63 7.21 8.32 7.78
CA ALA A 63 6.02 7.52 8.09
C ALA A 63 4.84 7.88 7.18
N ARG A 64 4.62 9.17 6.88
CA ARG A 64 3.59 9.62 5.93
C ARG A 64 3.82 9.10 4.52
N ILE A 65 5.06 9.11 4.03
CA ILE A 65 5.40 8.54 2.72
C ILE A 65 5.07 7.04 2.69
N LEU A 66 5.40 6.30 3.75
CA LEU A 66 5.09 4.88 3.86
C LEU A 66 3.58 4.62 3.91
N VAL A 67 2.82 5.40 4.67
CA VAL A 67 1.35 5.31 4.72
C VAL A 67 0.73 5.61 3.35
N LEU A 68 1.19 6.66 2.66
CA LEU A 68 0.77 6.97 1.30
C LEU A 68 1.13 5.84 0.33
N ALA A 69 2.27 5.18 0.51
CA ALA A 69 2.66 4.04 -0.30
C ALA A 69 1.77 2.81 -0.03
N LEU A 70 1.40 2.53 1.22
CA LEU A 70 0.47 1.46 1.59
C LEU A 70 -0.91 1.63 0.95
N MET A 71 -1.40 2.87 0.84
CA MET A 71 -2.69 3.16 0.17
C MET A 71 -2.69 2.84 -1.33
N ARG A 72 -1.55 2.45 -1.90
CA ARG A 72 -1.37 2.16 -3.34
C ARG A 72 -1.09 0.70 -3.63
N LEU A 73 -1.26 -0.19 -2.66
CA LEU A 73 -1.22 -1.62 -2.93
C LEU A 73 -2.17 -1.97 -4.09
N PRO A 74 -1.75 -2.82 -5.05
CA PRO A 74 -0.59 -3.73 -4.99
C PRO A 74 0.75 -3.15 -5.51
N GLU A 75 0.89 -1.84 -5.74
CA GLU A 75 2.13 -1.26 -6.24
C GLU A 75 3.29 -1.44 -5.24
N PRO A 76 4.53 -1.72 -5.69
CA PRO A 76 5.67 -2.04 -4.81
C PRO A 76 6.26 -0.81 -4.10
N HIS A 77 5.54 0.31 -4.05
CA HIS A 77 6.06 1.58 -3.57
C HIS A 77 6.49 1.54 -2.11
N PHE A 78 5.78 0.76 -1.29
CA PHE A 78 6.09 0.61 0.13
C PHE A 78 7.45 -0.08 0.32
N ASN A 79 7.65 -1.25 -0.29
CA ASN A 79 8.89 -2.02 -0.18
C ASN A 79 10.09 -1.25 -0.74
N LEU A 80 9.88 -0.52 -1.84
CA LEU A 80 10.92 0.36 -2.41
C LEU A 80 11.27 1.54 -1.49
N ALA A 81 10.28 2.16 -0.83
CA ALA A 81 10.52 3.22 0.14
C ALA A 81 11.26 2.68 1.38
N LEU A 82 10.84 1.53 1.90
CA LEU A 82 11.45 0.88 3.06
C LEU A 82 12.92 0.52 2.79
N ALA A 83 13.23 0.00 1.60
CA ALA A 83 14.58 -0.37 1.19
C ALA A 83 15.58 0.81 1.11
N ILE A 84 15.09 2.05 0.99
CA ILE A 84 15.94 3.26 1.04
C ILE A 84 16.35 3.58 2.48
N LEU A 85 15.56 3.20 3.47
CA LEU A 85 15.78 3.54 4.88
C LEU A 85 16.88 2.68 5.51
N PRO A 86 17.73 3.24 6.37
CA PRO A 86 18.74 2.48 7.08
C PRO A 86 18.10 1.61 8.18
N GLY A 87 18.73 0.47 8.51
CA GLY A 87 18.23 -0.50 9.49
C GLY A 87 17.78 0.10 10.84
N PRO A 88 18.54 1.03 11.47
CA PRO A 88 18.11 1.67 12.71
C PRO A 88 16.81 2.47 12.60
N VAL A 89 16.54 3.08 11.44
CA VAL A 89 15.29 3.83 11.19
C VAL A 89 14.14 2.86 10.97
N GLN A 90 14.38 1.75 10.26
CA GLN A 90 13.38 0.69 10.07
C GLN A 90 12.97 0.05 11.40
N ALA A 91 13.91 -0.07 12.35
CA ALA A 91 13.67 -0.62 13.69
C ALA A 91 12.89 0.32 14.63
N THR A 92 12.58 1.56 14.21
CA THR A 92 11.75 2.45 15.02
C THR A 92 10.33 1.90 15.13
N PRO A 93 9.65 2.00 16.30
CA PRO A 93 8.35 1.35 16.52
C PRO A 93 7.29 1.69 15.45
N THR A 94 7.24 2.94 14.99
CA THR A 94 6.32 3.37 13.94
C THR A 94 6.60 2.71 12.61
N ILE A 95 7.87 2.68 12.16
CA ILE A 95 8.23 2.16 10.84
C ILE A 95 8.18 0.63 10.84
N ALA A 96 8.64 -0.01 11.91
CA ALA A 96 8.53 -1.45 12.10
C ALA A 96 7.06 -1.91 12.09
N GLY A 97 6.18 -1.23 12.82
CA GLY A 97 4.76 -1.55 12.82
C GLY A 97 4.09 -1.32 11.46
N LEU A 98 4.48 -0.28 10.70
CA LEU A 98 4.02 -0.11 9.33
C LEU A 98 4.52 -1.21 8.39
N ALA A 99 5.74 -1.71 8.58
CA ALA A 99 6.28 -2.83 7.80
C ALA A 99 5.58 -4.15 8.13
N GLU A 100 5.27 -4.40 9.40
CA GLU A 100 4.45 -5.55 9.83
C GLU A 100 3.05 -5.47 9.24
N ALA A 101 2.43 -4.28 9.27
CA ALA A 101 1.13 -4.04 8.65
C ALA A 101 1.17 -4.28 7.12
N ALA A 102 2.21 -3.81 6.43
CA ALA A 102 2.40 -4.09 5.00
C ALA A 102 2.47 -5.59 4.71
N HIS A 103 3.27 -6.31 5.49
CA HIS A 103 3.44 -7.75 5.35
C HIS A 103 2.14 -8.51 5.62
N ALA A 104 1.34 -8.07 6.60
CA ALA A 104 0.01 -8.63 6.86
C ALA A 104 -0.92 -8.44 5.65
N LEU A 105 -0.91 -7.28 5.01
CA LEU A 105 -1.70 -7.03 3.78
C LEU A 105 -1.23 -7.86 2.58
N GLU A 106 0.08 -8.00 2.39
CA GLU A 106 0.64 -8.82 1.30
C GLU A 106 0.35 -10.31 1.49
N THR A 107 0.25 -10.78 2.74
CA THR A 107 -0.09 -12.17 3.08
C THR A 107 -1.59 -12.40 3.31
N ALA A 108 -2.43 -11.41 2.98
CA ALA A 108 -3.89 -11.43 3.17
C ALA A 108 -4.34 -11.74 4.61
N ARG A 109 -3.50 -11.44 5.61
CA ARG A 109 -3.81 -11.53 7.04
C ARG A 109 -4.42 -10.23 7.55
N PHE A 110 -5.66 -9.98 7.16
CA PHE A 110 -6.32 -8.70 7.42
C PHE A 110 -6.58 -8.45 8.91
N ALA A 111 -6.95 -9.47 9.70
CA ALA A 111 -7.09 -9.31 11.15
C ALA A 111 -5.79 -8.82 11.84
N ASP A 112 -4.66 -9.42 11.46
CA ASP A 112 -3.33 -9.02 11.95
C ASP A 112 -3.02 -7.58 11.56
N PHE A 113 -3.35 -7.18 10.33
CA PHE A 113 -3.20 -5.80 9.87
C PHE A 113 -3.99 -4.81 10.74
N TRP A 114 -5.30 -5.04 10.93
CA TRP A 114 -6.16 -4.14 11.70
C TRP A 114 -5.71 -4.00 13.16
N THR A 115 -5.21 -5.10 13.74
CA THR A 115 -4.60 -5.11 15.07
C THR A 115 -3.32 -4.29 15.10
N THR A 116 -2.43 -4.48 14.11
CA THR A 116 -1.12 -3.82 14.02
C THR A 116 -1.24 -2.31 13.82
N ILE A 117 -2.21 -1.84 13.03
CA ILE A 117 -2.45 -0.40 12.88
C ILE A 117 -3.16 0.22 14.08
N GLY A 118 -3.64 -0.61 15.02
CA GLY A 118 -4.41 -0.18 16.18
C GLY A 118 -5.77 0.38 15.78
N ALA A 119 -6.54 -0.35 14.97
CA ALA A 119 -7.89 0.07 14.58
C ALA A 119 -8.75 0.32 15.83
N GLY A 120 -9.22 1.57 16.01
CA GLY A 120 -9.97 2.00 17.20
C GLY A 120 -9.11 2.37 18.42
N ALA A 121 -7.78 2.27 18.33
CA ALA A 121 -6.87 2.74 19.38
C ALA A 121 -6.73 4.27 19.37
N ASP A 122 -6.43 4.85 20.52
CA ASP A 122 -6.15 6.29 20.63
C ASP A 122 -4.81 6.62 19.95
N ALA A 123 -4.87 7.44 18.89
CA ALA A 123 -3.71 7.94 18.16
C ALA A 123 -2.70 8.68 19.06
N ALA A 124 -3.11 9.21 20.22
CA ALA A 124 -2.19 9.80 21.19
C ALA A 124 -1.27 8.76 21.87
N THR A 125 -1.68 7.50 21.90
CA THR A 125 -0.99 6.40 22.61
C THR A 125 -0.37 5.37 21.68
N HIS A 126 -0.88 5.25 20.45
CA HIS A 126 -0.44 4.25 19.49
C HIS A 126 0.29 4.89 18.30
N PRO A 127 1.62 4.79 18.20
CA PRO A 127 2.41 5.54 17.23
C PRO A 127 2.14 5.12 15.77
N VAL A 128 1.77 3.86 15.54
CA VAL A 128 1.39 3.37 14.19
C VAL A 128 0.01 3.91 13.80
N ALA A 129 -0.93 3.98 14.76
CA ALA A 129 -2.25 4.55 14.52
C ALA A 129 -2.14 6.05 14.23
N ALA A 130 -1.28 6.76 14.97
CA ALA A 130 -0.98 8.17 14.73
C ALA A 130 -0.47 8.40 13.29
N ALA A 131 0.43 7.55 12.80
CA ALA A 131 0.92 7.64 11.43
C ALA A 131 -0.18 7.31 10.40
N ALA A 132 -0.89 6.20 10.58
CA ALA A 132 -1.96 5.76 9.68
C ALA A 132 -3.09 6.79 9.56
N LEU A 133 -3.57 7.31 10.70
CA LEU A 133 -4.66 8.29 10.76
C LEU A 133 -4.21 9.71 10.38
N SER A 134 -2.90 9.96 10.22
CA SER A 134 -2.41 11.25 9.74
C SER A 134 -2.74 11.51 8.26
N VAL A 135 -3.15 10.48 7.52
CA VAL A 135 -3.52 10.56 6.11
C VAL A 135 -5.01 10.21 5.94
N PRO A 136 -5.86 11.16 5.53
CA PRO A 136 -7.28 10.91 5.34
C PRO A 136 -7.54 9.80 4.30
N GLY A 137 -8.51 8.94 4.59
CA GLY A 137 -8.91 7.87 3.68
C GLY A 137 -7.99 6.64 3.69
N PHE A 138 -7.01 6.57 4.59
CA PHE A 138 -6.10 5.42 4.72
C PHE A 138 -6.86 4.08 4.87
N GLU A 139 -7.73 3.97 5.88
CA GLU A 139 -8.50 2.74 6.11
C GLU A 139 -9.36 2.36 4.90
N ASP A 140 -9.96 3.36 4.25
CA ASP A 140 -10.80 3.14 3.09
C ASP A 140 -9.99 2.62 1.88
N ALA A 141 -8.78 3.14 1.66
CA ALA A 141 -7.88 2.60 0.64
C ALA A 141 -7.50 1.14 0.92
N VAL A 142 -7.21 0.81 2.18
CA VAL A 142 -6.88 -0.57 2.57
C VAL A 142 -8.07 -1.51 2.45
N ARG A 143 -9.27 -1.09 2.89
CA ARG A 143 -10.51 -1.87 2.71
C ARG A 143 -10.77 -2.18 1.24
N ARG A 144 -10.57 -1.21 0.34
CA ARG A 144 -10.73 -1.43 -1.11
C ARG A 144 -9.75 -2.48 -1.64
N TYR A 145 -8.47 -2.35 -1.28
CA TYR A 145 -7.44 -3.33 -1.62
C TYR A 145 -7.79 -4.73 -1.09
N ALA A 146 -8.23 -4.83 0.16
CA ALA A 146 -8.66 -6.10 0.76
C ALA A 146 -9.82 -6.73 -0.04
N LEU A 147 -10.79 -5.93 -0.48
CA LEU A 147 -11.88 -6.41 -1.33
C LEU A 147 -11.42 -6.83 -2.73
N ASP A 148 -10.39 -6.18 -3.30
CA ASP A 148 -9.78 -6.64 -4.56
C ASP A 148 -9.11 -8.00 -4.38
N VAL A 149 -8.37 -8.20 -3.28
CA VAL A 149 -7.75 -9.50 -2.95
C VAL A 149 -8.81 -10.59 -2.76
N VAL A 150 -9.91 -10.29 -2.05
CA VAL A 150 -11.03 -11.23 -1.89
C VAL A 150 -11.67 -11.57 -3.24
N ALA A 151 -11.84 -10.58 -4.13
CA ALA A 151 -12.37 -10.82 -5.48
C ALA A 151 -11.52 -11.76 -6.33
N LEU A 152 -10.20 -11.78 -6.12
CA LEU A 152 -9.28 -12.68 -6.81
C LEU A 152 -9.38 -14.13 -6.32
N ALA A 153 -9.73 -14.33 -5.05
CA ALA A 153 -9.71 -15.65 -4.41
C ALA A 153 -11.09 -16.33 -4.34
N TYR A 154 -12.19 -15.56 -4.42
CA TYR A 154 -13.54 -16.07 -4.19
C TYR A 154 -14.49 -15.77 -5.34
N THR A 155 -15.29 -16.78 -5.71
CA THR A 155 -16.52 -16.61 -6.51
C THR A 155 -17.72 -16.30 -5.62
N LYS A 156 -17.74 -16.85 -4.41
CA LYS A 156 -18.66 -16.54 -3.32
C LYS A 156 -17.86 -16.47 -2.02
N ALA A 157 -17.76 -15.28 -1.43
CA ALA A 157 -17.00 -15.04 -0.20
C ALA A 157 -17.94 -15.12 1.03
N PRO A 158 -17.59 -15.89 2.08
CA PRO A 158 -18.35 -15.88 3.34
C PRO A 158 -18.38 -14.48 3.95
N LYS A 159 -19.47 -14.11 4.63
CA LYS A 159 -19.59 -12.77 5.24
C LYS A 159 -18.52 -12.53 6.29
N GLU A 160 -18.13 -13.56 7.03
CA GLU A 160 -17.09 -13.50 8.05
C GLU A 160 -15.74 -13.09 7.46
N VAL A 161 -15.39 -13.63 6.29
CA VAL A 161 -14.14 -13.31 5.59
C VAL A 161 -14.13 -11.85 5.13
N VAL A 162 -15.24 -11.36 4.57
CA VAL A 162 -15.34 -9.96 4.12
C VAL A 162 -15.38 -8.99 5.31
N ALA A 163 -16.05 -9.37 6.40
CA ALA A 163 -16.10 -8.62 7.64
C ALA A 163 -14.70 -8.48 8.25
N GLU A 164 -13.94 -9.57 8.32
CA GLU A 164 -12.56 -9.56 8.79
C GLU A 164 -11.66 -8.69 7.88
N ALA A 165 -11.77 -8.87 6.56
CA ALA A 165 -11.00 -8.13 5.58
C ALA A 165 -11.21 -6.61 5.69
N THR A 166 -12.45 -6.19 5.93
CA THR A 166 -12.82 -4.77 5.99
C THR A 166 -12.81 -4.18 7.39
N HIS A 167 -12.76 -5.01 8.43
CA HIS A 167 -13.00 -4.63 9.83
C HIS A 167 -14.34 -3.89 10.01
N LEU A 168 -15.37 -4.34 9.29
CA LEU A 168 -16.75 -3.82 9.35
C LEU A 168 -17.72 -4.97 9.63
N ASN A 169 -18.83 -4.66 10.29
CA ASN A 169 -19.83 -5.66 10.68
C ASN A 169 -21.25 -5.19 10.38
N GLY A 170 -22.16 -6.15 10.24
CA GLY A 170 -23.61 -5.88 10.16
C GLY A 170 -23.99 -4.91 9.04
N ALA A 171 -24.78 -3.89 9.39
CA ALA A 171 -25.29 -2.91 8.43
C ALA A 171 -24.19 -2.06 7.77
N ASP A 172 -23.11 -1.76 8.49
CA ASP A 172 -22.00 -0.95 7.96
C ASP A 172 -21.24 -1.71 6.87
N LEU A 173 -21.06 -3.02 7.06
CA LEU A 173 -20.47 -3.90 6.05
C LEU A 173 -21.32 -3.90 4.77
N GLU A 174 -22.63 -4.19 4.89
CA GLU A 174 -23.54 -4.24 3.73
C GLU A 174 -23.57 -2.90 2.97
N ALA A 175 -23.65 -1.78 3.71
CA ALA A 175 -23.61 -0.44 3.12
C ALA A 175 -22.29 -0.15 2.41
N TYR A 176 -21.17 -0.57 3.00
CA TYR A 176 -19.84 -0.40 2.41
C TYR A 176 -19.68 -1.20 1.12
N ILE A 177 -20.07 -2.48 1.12
CA ILE A 177 -20.03 -3.33 -0.07
C ILE A 177 -20.95 -2.80 -1.16
N ALA A 178 -22.18 -2.40 -0.83
CA ALA A 178 -23.10 -1.83 -1.82
C ALA A 178 -22.54 -0.57 -2.49
N LYS A 179 -21.80 0.26 -1.74
CA LYS A 179 -21.17 1.49 -2.25
C LYS A 179 -19.93 1.21 -3.10
N HIS A 180 -19.03 0.33 -2.65
CA HIS A 180 -17.71 0.15 -3.26
C HIS A 180 -17.64 -1.03 -4.25
N ARG A 181 -18.57 -1.99 -4.15
CA ARG A 181 -18.68 -3.18 -5.01
C ARG A 181 -20.14 -3.39 -5.43
N PRO A 182 -20.75 -2.48 -6.21
CA PRO A 182 -22.16 -2.57 -6.59
C PRO A 182 -22.50 -3.81 -7.44
N THR A 183 -21.48 -4.48 -7.99
CA THR A 183 -21.65 -5.70 -8.78
C THR A 183 -21.71 -6.96 -7.92
N TRP A 184 -21.31 -6.90 -6.64
CA TRP A 184 -21.40 -8.02 -5.71
C TRP A 184 -22.85 -8.19 -5.25
N ARG A 185 -23.35 -9.43 -5.24
CA ARG A 185 -24.70 -9.72 -4.75
C ARG A 185 -24.63 -10.24 -3.32
N SER A 186 -25.34 -9.59 -2.41
CA SER A 186 -25.45 -10.03 -1.01
C SER A 186 -26.49 -11.16 -0.90
N GLU A 187 -26.07 -12.29 -0.34
CA GLU A 187 -26.93 -13.43 0.01
C GLU A 187 -26.92 -13.64 1.53
N SER A 188 -27.68 -14.62 2.04
CA SER A 188 -27.77 -14.87 3.48
C SER A 188 -26.44 -15.30 4.11
N ASP A 189 -25.60 -16.01 3.38
CA ASP A 189 -24.37 -16.69 3.82
C ASP A 189 -23.09 -16.11 3.22
N GLY A 190 -23.17 -15.10 2.36
CA GLY A 190 -21.98 -14.52 1.73
C GLY A 190 -22.27 -13.48 0.65
N PHE A 191 -21.21 -13.04 -0.02
CA PHE A 191 -21.26 -12.16 -1.18
C PHE A 191 -20.85 -12.93 -2.44
N VAL A 192 -21.71 -12.92 -3.46
CA VAL A 192 -21.42 -13.50 -4.77
C VAL A 192 -20.68 -12.47 -5.62
N ILE A 193 -19.49 -12.85 -6.07
CA ILE A 193 -18.53 -12.01 -6.78
C ILE A 193 -18.58 -12.37 -8.28
N PRO A 194 -18.93 -11.41 -9.16
CA PRO A 194 -18.91 -11.64 -10.60
C PRO A 194 -17.50 -11.98 -11.07
N GLN A 195 -17.35 -13.11 -11.74
CA GLN A 195 -16.09 -13.46 -12.39
C GLN A 195 -16.01 -12.73 -13.74
N ALA A 196 -14.86 -12.15 -14.06
CA ALA A 196 -14.55 -11.76 -15.42
C ALA A 196 -14.48 -13.04 -16.29
N ASP A 197 -14.96 -13.01 -17.53
CA ASP A 197 -14.93 -14.18 -18.42
C ASP A 197 -13.53 -14.82 -18.47
N ASP A 198 -13.40 -16.03 -17.92
CA ASP A 198 -12.17 -16.84 -17.80
C ASP A 198 -11.40 -17.02 -19.13
N ALA A 199 -12.04 -16.74 -20.27
CA ALA A 199 -11.46 -16.86 -21.60
C ALA A 199 -10.26 -15.93 -21.82
N ALA A 200 -10.22 -14.75 -21.20
CA ALA A 200 -9.13 -13.78 -21.43
C ALA A 200 -7.84 -14.13 -20.67
N ALA A 201 -7.93 -14.76 -19.50
CA ALA A 201 -6.78 -15.08 -18.65
C ALA A 201 -6.04 -16.37 -19.06
N ARG A 202 -6.74 -17.35 -19.64
CA ARG A 202 -6.08 -18.58 -20.17
C ARG A 202 -5.24 -18.32 -21.42
N ASN A 203 -5.65 -17.37 -22.27
CA ASN A 203 -5.01 -17.12 -23.56
C ASN A 203 -3.61 -16.48 -23.47
N SER A 204 -3.21 -15.92 -22.32
CA SER A 204 -1.85 -15.39 -22.13
C SER A 204 -0.86 -16.44 -21.62
N ALA A 205 -1.33 -17.53 -21.00
CA ALA A 205 -0.49 -18.63 -20.52
C ALA A 205 -0.14 -19.63 -21.63
N ASP A 206 -1.05 -19.87 -22.59
CA ASP A 206 -0.84 -20.81 -23.70
C ASP A 206 0.05 -20.28 -24.84
N ALA A 207 0.49 -19.01 -24.79
CA ALA A 207 1.35 -18.41 -25.81
C ALA A 207 2.87 -18.59 -25.57
N GLY A 208 3.27 -19.22 -24.45
CA GLY A 208 4.67 -19.30 -24.02
C GLY A 208 5.40 -20.62 -24.32
N GLY A 209 4.77 -21.56 -25.00
CA GLY A 209 5.41 -22.84 -25.36
C GLY A 209 6.27 -22.72 -26.63
N ILE A 210 7.52 -23.20 -26.59
CA ILE A 210 8.32 -23.35 -27.80
C ILE A 210 7.65 -24.42 -28.68
N GLY A 211 7.08 -24.00 -29.80
CA GLY A 211 6.45 -24.91 -30.75
C GLY A 211 7.49 -25.72 -31.53
N VAL A 212 7.14 -26.94 -31.95
CA VAL A 212 8.04 -27.82 -32.75
C VAL A 212 8.55 -27.12 -34.02
N ALA A 213 7.76 -26.22 -34.61
CA ALA A 213 8.17 -25.40 -35.76
C ALA A 213 9.32 -24.43 -35.43
N GLN A 214 9.42 -23.93 -34.20
CA GLN A 214 10.51 -23.05 -33.75
C GLN A 214 11.80 -23.85 -33.48
N LEU A 215 11.70 -25.17 -33.28
CA LEU A 215 12.84 -26.07 -33.13
C LEU A 215 13.36 -26.63 -34.47
N ALA A 216 12.58 -26.49 -35.56
CA ALA A 216 12.93 -27.02 -36.88
C ALA A 216 14.33 -26.62 -37.39
N PRO A 217 14.82 -25.38 -37.20
CA PRO A 217 16.17 -25.00 -37.64
C PRO A 217 17.30 -25.75 -36.93
N PHE A 218 17.03 -26.35 -35.77
CA PHE A 218 18.01 -27.10 -34.96
C PHE A 218 17.92 -28.62 -35.14
N LEU A 219 16.87 -29.10 -35.83
CA LEU A 219 16.57 -30.53 -35.98
C LEU A 219 16.96 -31.08 -37.37
N THR A 220 17.27 -30.22 -38.32
CA THR A 220 17.85 -30.63 -39.62
C THR A 220 19.35 -30.36 -39.62
N ALA A 221 20.12 -31.39 -39.26
CA ALA A 221 21.54 -31.54 -39.57
C ALA A 221 21.71 -32.59 -40.68
#